data_AF-A0AAW6LS08-F1
#
_entry.id   AF-A0AAW6LS08-F1
#
_cell.length_a   1.000
_cell.length_b   1.000
_cell.length_c   1.000
_cell.angle_alpha   90.00
_cell.angle_beta   90.00
_cell.angle_gamma   90.00
#
_symmetry.space_group_name_H-M   'P 1'
#
loop_
_entity.id
_entity.type
_entity.pdbx_description
1 polymer ?
#
loop_
_entity_poly.entity_id
_entity_poly.type
_entity_poly.pdbx_seq_one_letter_code
_entity_poly.pdbx_strand_id
1 'polypeptide(L)'
;MTMTRVPQMFTKEVHATRALGAALHQNPDFALSWLGRFGIQASEILSIDVEHEYLGPETQKLRRADIYLEFTQGCAGSSEKRCLVVEAKVEALVDDEQLIDAGTYADWALSLIPHGIPKPTISGALVETWEALITRMHDTGDPVLAFVATQFDLIVNSDKVQRRRRLAMLVSQVSVPPGWELCENNSSKGGLLSTFWGPARGERHVHIEVSNEYRGREIAPRAKVLVCSSTSHIDPVVIEVLRDTVLPTTHSTRVGYRTNSGARDAETRSALDKAGVPKWRTHGFGEKQLAYGWSGYGPVVELRSEDHMPVDIEEWLRLAFESGIAFDAALAAEM
;
A
#
# COMPACT_ATOMS: atom_id res chain seq x y z
N MET A 1 -34.95 16.56 24.76
CA MET A 1 -33.92 15.50 24.72
C MET A 1 -33.11 15.67 23.45
N THR A 2 -31.99 16.37 23.56
CA THR A 2 -31.04 16.60 22.46
C THR A 2 -30.24 15.32 22.25
N MET A 3 -30.45 14.64 21.13
CA MET A 3 -29.53 13.60 20.68
C MET A 3 -28.21 14.28 20.30
N THR A 4 -27.24 14.26 21.20
CA THR A 4 -25.83 14.48 20.88
C THR A 4 -25.41 13.39 19.90
N ARG A 5 -25.36 13.74 18.61
CA ARG A 5 -24.73 12.90 17.59
C ARG A 5 -23.23 12.88 17.88
N VAL A 6 -22.77 11.83 18.55
CA VAL A 6 -21.35 11.50 18.63
C VAL A 6 -20.85 11.29 17.18
N PRO A 7 -19.80 11.98 16.73
CA PRO A 7 -19.27 11.77 15.38
C PRO A 7 -18.86 10.30 15.21
N GLN A 8 -19.45 9.65 14.21
CA GLN A 8 -19.19 8.25 13.88
C GLN A 8 -17.82 8.10 13.20
N MET A 9 -17.01 7.21 13.79
CA MET A 9 -15.82 6.48 13.29
C MET A 9 -15.22 6.88 11.92
N PHE A 10 -13.96 7.35 11.98
CA PHE A 10 -13.11 7.71 10.85
C PHE A 10 -12.66 6.50 10.01
N THR A 11 -12.65 6.68 8.69
CA THR A 11 -12.04 5.78 7.72
C THR A 11 -10.56 6.19 7.46
N LYS A 12 -9.62 5.37 7.93
CA LYS A 12 -8.59 5.84 8.88
C LYS A 12 -7.38 6.64 8.37
N GLU A 13 -6.86 6.44 7.16
CA GLU A 13 -5.62 7.12 6.70
C GLU A 13 -5.89 8.51 6.09
N VAL A 14 -6.64 8.59 4.99
CA VAL A 14 -7.00 9.86 4.32
C VAL A 14 -7.71 10.85 5.27
N HIS A 15 -8.49 10.35 6.23
CA HIS A 15 -9.11 11.23 7.21
C HIS A 15 -8.17 11.61 8.35
N ALA A 16 -7.19 10.77 8.70
CA ALA A 16 -6.17 11.15 9.68
C ALA A 16 -5.29 12.27 9.10
N THR A 17 -4.89 12.18 7.84
CA THR A 17 -4.08 13.22 7.17
C THR A 17 -4.87 14.52 7.00
N ARG A 18 -6.14 14.44 6.57
CA ARG A 18 -7.04 15.62 6.52
C ARG A 18 -7.28 16.24 7.89
N ALA A 19 -7.48 15.42 8.93
CA ALA A 19 -7.67 15.91 10.30
C ALA A 19 -6.38 16.56 10.85
N LEU A 20 -5.21 16.02 10.49
CA LEU A 20 -3.93 16.63 10.84
C LEU A 20 -3.77 17.98 10.16
N GLY A 21 -4.02 18.07 8.84
CA GLY A 21 -4.01 19.35 8.13
C GLY A 21 -4.96 20.38 8.74
N ALA A 22 -6.18 19.97 9.10
CA ALA A 22 -7.13 20.83 9.79
C ALA A 22 -6.65 21.28 11.18
N ALA A 23 -6.04 20.38 11.96
CA ALA A 23 -5.51 20.69 13.28
C ALA A 23 -4.37 21.71 13.21
N LEU A 24 -3.47 21.54 12.23
CA LEU A 24 -2.37 22.47 11.96
C LEU A 24 -2.90 23.84 11.50
N HIS A 25 -3.92 23.85 10.63
CA HIS A 25 -4.55 25.09 10.16
C HIS A 25 -5.23 25.87 11.29
N GLN A 26 -5.91 25.17 12.20
CA GLN A 26 -6.60 25.81 13.33
C GLN A 26 -5.66 26.23 14.46
N ASN A 27 -4.44 25.67 14.52
CA ASN A 27 -3.47 25.95 15.57
C ASN A 27 -2.09 26.31 14.97
N PRO A 28 -1.93 27.50 14.36
CA PRO A 28 -0.68 27.90 13.71
C PRO A 28 0.53 27.91 14.66
N ASP A 29 0.34 28.29 15.93
CA ASP A 29 1.42 28.27 16.93
C ASP A 29 1.95 26.85 17.18
N PHE A 30 1.05 25.87 17.19
CA PHE A 30 1.44 24.47 17.26
C PHE A 30 2.17 24.03 16.00
N ALA A 31 1.69 24.43 14.81
CA ALA A 31 2.37 24.12 13.55
C ALA A 31 3.78 24.73 13.48
N LEU A 32 3.97 25.98 13.90
CA LEU A 32 5.28 26.64 14.00
C LEU A 32 6.20 25.93 14.99
N SER A 33 5.68 25.60 16.18
CA SER A 33 6.42 24.84 17.20
C SER A 33 6.83 23.45 16.68
N TRP A 34 5.94 22.80 15.93
CA TRP A 34 6.18 21.50 15.31
C TRP A 34 7.30 21.57 14.26
N LEU A 35 7.29 22.57 13.38
CA LEU A 35 8.36 22.82 12.41
C LEU A 35 9.72 23.06 13.12
N GLY A 36 9.72 23.83 14.21
CA GLY A 36 10.91 24.14 15.00
C GLY A 36 11.67 22.92 15.53
N ARG A 37 10.97 21.81 15.79
CA ARG A 37 11.58 20.53 16.21
C ARG A 37 12.55 19.96 15.17
N PHE A 38 12.31 20.23 13.89
CA PHE A 38 13.15 19.80 12.78
C PHE A 38 14.24 20.83 12.44
N GLY A 39 14.39 21.87 13.24
CA GLY A 39 15.31 22.98 12.97
C GLY A 39 14.79 23.99 11.96
N ILE A 40 13.53 23.85 11.51
CA ILE A 40 12.89 24.79 10.59
C ILE A 40 12.44 26.03 11.37
N GLN A 41 13.07 27.17 11.10
CA GLN A 41 12.79 28.44 11.78
C GLN A 41 11.69 29.22 11.07
N ALA A 42 10.48 28.66 11.03
CA ALA A 42 9.33 29.32 10.44
C ALA A 42 8.83 30.47 11.32
N SER A 43 8.48 31.60 10.71
CA SER A 43 7.93 32.78 11.39
C SER A 43 6.41 32.90 11.29
N GLU A 44 5.81 32.38 10.22
CA GLU A 44 4.37 32.45 9.97
C GLU A 44 3.93 31.31 9.04
N ILE A 45 2.78 30.70 9.33
CA ILE A 45 2.13 29.74 8.42
C ILE A 45 1.26 30.53 7.43
N LEU A 46 1.54 30.39 6.13
CA LEU A 46 0.81 31.07 5.06
C LEU A 46 -0.37 30.23 4.55
N SER A 47 -0.16 28.94 4.32
CA SER A 47 -1.22 28.02 3.92
C SER A 47 -0.93 26.59 4.39
N ILE A 48 -2.00 25.82 4.54
CA ILE A 48 -1.94 24.38 4.78
C ILE A 48 -2.97 23.74 3.87
N ASP A 49 -2.49 22.93 2.95
CA ASP A 49 -3.30 22.24 1.95
C ASP A 49 -3.19 20.73 2.18
N VAL A 50 -4.31 20.02 2.05
CA VAL A 50 -4.37 18.56 2.20
C VAL A 50 -4.64 17.93 0.85
N GLU A 51 -3.99 16.80 0.58
CA GLU A 51 -4.09 16.13 -0.73
C GLU A 51 -3.67 17.06 -1.90
N HIS A 52 -2.61 17.85 -1.68
CA HIS A 52 -2.08 18.80 -2.66
C HIS A 52 -1.39 18.06 -3.81
N GLU A 53 -1.87 18.28 -5.03
CA GLU A 53 -1.25 17.72 -6.23
C GLU A 53 -0.02 18.52 -6.64
N TYR A 54 1.07 17.82 -6.93
CA TYR A 54 2.29 18.42 -7.44
C TYR A 54 2.93 17.53 -8.51
N LEU A 55 3.72 18.13 -9.39
CA LEU A 55 4.44 17.39 -10.42
C LEU A 55 5.83 17.05 -9.90
N GLY A 56 6.16 15.75 -9.88
CA GLY A 56 7.51 15.28 -9.58
C GLY A 56 8.49 15.91 -10.58
N PRO A 57 9.44 16.76 -10.16
CA PRO A 57 10.25 17.55 -11.09
C PRO A 57 11.07 16.68 -12.04
N GLU A 58 11.59 15.56 -11.51
CA GLU A 58 12.43 14.63 -12.26
C GLU A 58 11.61 13.56 -12.97
N THR A 59 10.59 13.02 -12.30
CA THR A 59 9.80 11.90 -12.82
C THR A 59 8.68 12.34 -13.77
N GLN A 60 8.30 13.63 -13.75
CA GLN A 60 7.11 14.18 -14.42
C GLN A 60 5.82 13.40 -14.07
N LYS A 61 5.83 12.65 -12.95
CA LYS A 61 4.67 11.95 -12.44
C LYS A 61 3.84 12.92 -11.61
N LEU A 62 2.52 12.93 -11.82
CA LEU A 62 1.62 13.63 -10.92
C LEU A 62 1.61 12.91 -9.58
N ARG A 63 2.06 13.60 -8.54
CA ARG A 63 2.09 13.14 -7.15
C ARG A 63 1.05 13.90 -6.33
N ARG A 64 0.78 13.39 -5.12
CA ARG A 64 -0.19 13.99 -4.21
C ARG A 64 0.36 13.92 -2.78
N ALA A 65 0.73 15.08 -2.26
CA ALA A 65 1.17 15.25 -0.88
C ALA A 65 -0.01 15.00 0.06
N ASP A 66 0.22 14.30 1.18
CA ASP A 66 -0.83 14.14 2.19
C ASP A 66 -1.13 15.49 2.85
N ILE A 67 -0.08 16.28 3.17
CA ILE A 67 -0.19 17.67 3.62
C ILE A 67 0.93 18.50 2.97
N TYR A 68 0.59 19.69 2.49
CA TYR A 68 1.52 20.71 2.02
C TYR A 68 1.41 21.93 2.94
N LEU A 69 2.53 22.43 3.43
CA LEU A 69 2.60 23.62 4.27
C LEU A 69 3.43 24.69 3.56
N GLU A 70 2.86 25.89 3.36
CA GLU A 70 3.60 27.08 2.96
C GLU A 70 3.81 27.98 4.18
N PHE A 71 5.03 28.47 4.38
CA PHE A 71 5.38 29.32 5.51
C PHE A 71 6.47 30.33 5.15
N THR A 72 6.66 31.33 6.00
CA THR A 72 7.79 32.26 5.88
C THR A 72 8.94 31.85 6.77
N GLN A 73 10.17 32.09 6.30
CA GLN A 73 11.38 31.97 7.10
C GLN A 73 12.23 33.25 6.96
N GLY A 74 12.78 33.73 8.08
CA GLY A 74 13.65 34.90 8.12
C GLY A 74 13.41 35.83 9.30
N CYS A 75 14.32 36.77 9.52
CA CYS A 75 14.19 37.83 10.52
C CYS A 75 13.70 39.13 9.86
N ALA A 76 13.12 40.03 10.67
CA ALA A 76 12.54 41.31 10.23
C ALA A 76 13.37 42.01 9.15
N GLY A 77 12.84 42.05 7.91
CA GLY A 77 13.46 42.70 6.76
C GLY A 77 13.60 41.83 5.50
N SER A 78 13.59 40.50 5.64
CA SER A 78 13.50 39.56 4.50
C SER A 78 12.72 38.31 4.91
N SER A 79 11.50 38.15 4.39
CA SER A 79 10.73 36.91 4.52
C SER A 79 10.80 36.14 3.21
N GLU A 80 11.46 34.99 3.24
CA GLU A 80 11.46 34.07 2.11
C GLU A 80 10.32 33.07 2.31
N LYS A 81 9.55 32.86 1.25
CA LYS A 81 8.54 31.80 1.24
C LYS A 81 9.23 30.46 1.11
N ARG A 82 8.83 29.53 1.95
CA ARG A 82 9.32 28.16 1.97
C ARG A 82 8.16 27.18 2.08
N CYS A 83 8.41 25.92 1.73
CA CYS A 83 7.39 24.89 1.82
C CYS A 83 7.91 23.55 2.36
N LEU A 84 6.99 22.82 2.98
CA LEU A 84 7.19 21.46 3.47
C LEU A 84 6.11 20.56 2.88
N VAL A 85 6.53 19.44 2.30
CA VAL A 85 5.63 18.33 1.95
C VAL A 85 5.69 17.28 3.04
N VAL A 86 4.52 16.85 3.53
CA VAL A 86 4.36 15.75 4.48
C VAL A 86 3.75 14.55 3.75
N GLU A 87 4.49 13.44 3.79
CA GLU A 87 4.05 12.12 3.36
C GLU A 87 3.72 11.29 4.60
N ALA A 88 2.44 11.06 4.83
CA ALA A 88 1.94 10.47 6.06
C ALA A 88 1.34 9.09 5.81
N LYS A 89 1.90 8.07 6.45
CA LYS A 89 1.43 6.69 6.33
C LYS A 89 0.90 6.20 7.67
N VAL A 90 -0.29 5.62 7.66
CA VAL A 90 -0.91 5.05 8.87
C VAL A 90 -0.84 3.53 8.84
N GLU A 91 -1.09 2.89 7.69
CA GLU A 91 -1.15 1.42 7.60
C GLU A 91 -0.28 0.84 6.46
N ALA A 92 0.44 1.71 5.75
CA ALA A 92 1.31 1.38 4.63
C ALA A 92 2.79 1.72 4.91
N LEU A 93 3.68 1.20 4.08
CA LEU A 93 5.08 1.60 4.04
C LEU A 93 5.24 2.94 3.33
N VAL A 94 6.38 3.59 3.56
CA VAL A 94 6.77 4.81 2.85
C VAL A 94 7.14 4.45 1.41
N ASP A 95 6.67 5.26 0.48
CA ASP A 95 7.14 5.25 -0.91
C ASP A 95 8.36 6.17 -0.99
N ASP A 96 9.55 5.57 -1.08
CA ASP A 96 10.81 6.31 -1.16
C ASP A 96 10.88 7.17 -2.45
N GLU A 97 10.34 6.71 -3.61
CA GLU A 97 10.29 7.56 -4.81
C GLU A 97 9.43 8.82 -4.58
N GLN A 98 8.27 8.65 -3.93
CA GLN A 98 7.39 9.78 -3.64
C GLN A 98 8.06 10.77 -2.69
N LEU A 99 8.80 10.28 -1.69
CA LEU A 99 9.53 11.13 -0.74
C LEU A 99 10.71 11.85 -1.40
N ILE A 100 11.39 11.23 -2.38
CA ILE A 100 12.40 11.89 -3.22
C ILE A 100 11.75 13.00 -4.05
N ASP A 101 10.67 12.69 -4.77
CA ASP A 101 9.94 13.68 -5.59
C ASP A 101 9.47 14.87 -4.72
N ALA A 102 9.01 14.61 -3.49
CA ALA A 102 8.64 15.64 -2.53
C ALA A 102 9.82 16.52 -2.11
N GLY A 103 10.98 15.93 -1.82
CA GLY A 103 12.20 16.64 -1.43
C GLY A 103 12.82 17.46 -2.56
N THR A 104 12.55 17.12 -3.83
CA THR A 104 12.93 17.93 -4.98
C THR A 104 11.92 19.05 -5.27
N TYR A 105 10.64 18.81 -4.98
CA TYR A 105 9.57 19.79 -5.20
C TYR A 105 9.53 20.89 -4.12
N ALA A 106 9.81 20.55 -2.87
CA ALA A 106 9.71 21.45 -1.72
C ALA A 106 11.06 21.66 -1.01
N ASP A 107 11.15 22.66 -0.13
CA ASP A 107 12.38 22.89 0.65
C ASP A 107 12.66 21.78 1.66
N TRP A 108 11.59 21.11 2.14
CA TRP A 108 11.68 19.93 2.99
C TRP A 108 10.64 18.89 2.61
N ALA A 109 10.98 17.63 2.86
CA ALA A 109 10.07 16.50 2.87
C ALA A 109 10.08 15.83 4.24
N LEU A 110 8.90 15.60 4.80
CA LEU A 110 8.71 14.90 6.07
C LEU A 110 7.94 13.61 5.87
N SER A 111 8.51 12.52 6.34
CA SER A 111 7.85 11.22 6.44
C SER A 111 7.24 11.07 7.83
N LEU A 112 5.90 11.07 7.91
CA LEU A 112 5.14 10.81 9.12
C LEU A 112 4.67 9.36 9.13
N ILE A 113 5.33 8.52 9.91
CA ILE A 113 5.11 7.07 9.94
C ILE A 113 4.69 6.59 11.33
N PRO A 114 4.19 5.38 11.48
CA PRO A 114 3.96 4.81 12.80
C PRO A 114 5.26 4.29 13.42
N HIS A 115 5.29 4.15 14.75
CA HIS A 115 6.37 3.46 15.44
C HIS A 115 6.50 2.01 14.95
N GLY A 116 7.74 1.56 14.75
CA GLY A 116 8.05 0.19 14.31
C GLY A 116 8.07 -0.01 12.79
N ILE A 117 7.59 0.94 11.98
CA ILE A 117 7.84 0.94 10.53
C ILE A 117 9.29 1.36 10.26
N PRO A 118 10.01 0.68 9.34
CA PRO A 118 11.35 1.11 8.93
C PRO A 118 11.34 2.57 8.50
N LYS A 119 12.33 3.34 8.97
CA LYS A 119 12.52 4.71 8.51
C LYS A 119 12.90 4.68 7.02
N PRO A 120 12.50 5.70 6.24
CA PRO A 120 12.95 5.82 4.86
C PRO A 120 14.47 5.85 4.80
N THR A 121 15.03 5.27 3.74
CA THR A 121 16.50 5.18 3.58
C THR A 121 17.11 6.43 2.94
N ILE A 122 16.26 7.40 2.59
CA ILE A 122 16.63 8.62 1.86
C ILE A 122 17.34 9.61 2.79
N SER A 123 18.52 10.03 2.36
CA SER A 123 19.28 11.08 3.05
C SER A 123 18.57 12.43 2.93
N GLY A 124 18.40 13.12 4.06
CA GLY A 124 17.86 14.48 4.11
C GLY A 124 16.35 14.58 4.35
N ALA A 125 15.60 13.47 4.26
CA ALA A 125 14.19 13.47 4.64
C ALA A 125 14.03 13.60 6.17
N LEU A 126 13.10 14.46 6.58
CA LEU A 126 12.70 14.56 7.98
C LEU A 126 11.83 13.35 8.33
N VAL A 127 11.98 12.82 9.55
CA VAL A 127 11.21 11.64 9.97
C VAL A 127 10.58 11.90 11.33
N GLU A 128 9.29 11.63 11.41
CA GLU A 128 8.52 11.67 12.64
C GLU A 128 7.61 10.46 12.77
N THR A 129 7.38 10.01 14.00
CA THR A 129 6.35 9.02 14.30
C THR A 129 5.02 9.65 14.71
N TRP A 130 3.89 9.07 14.32
CA TRP A 130 2.55 9.46 14.79
C TRP A 130 2.48 9.53 16.32
N GLU A 131 3.06 8.57 17.03
CA GLU A 131 3.04 8.47 18.50
C GLU A 131 3.78 9.65 19.15
N ALA A 132 4.88 10.09 18.55
CA ALA A 132 5.61 11.27 19.00
C ALA A 132 4.83 12.56 18.75
N LEU A 133 4.14 12.66 17.60
CA LEU A 133 3.26 13.77 17.28
C LEU A 133 2.06 13.83 18.24
N ILE A 134 1.41 12.69 18.51
CA ILE A 134 0.32 12.55 19.48
C ILE A 134 0.74 13.02 20.86
N THR A 135 1.90 12.57 21.35
CA THR A 135 2.43 12.99 22.65
C THR A 135 2.59 14.50 22.71
N ARG A 136 3.16 15.10 21.66
CA ARG A 136 3.32 16.57 21.58
C ARG A 136 2.00 17.32 21.57
N MET A 137 1.01 16.83 20.81
CA MET A 137 -0.32 17.44 20.79
C MET A 137 -0.95 17.43 22.18
N HIS A 138 -0.77 16.38 22.96
CA HIS A 138 -1.18 16.35 24.37
C HIS A 138 -0.39 17.32 25.25
N ASP A 139 0.93 17.38 25.09
CA ASP A 139 1.82 18.23 25.89
C ASP A 139 1.56 19.74 25.70
N THR A 140 0.87 20.14 24.64
CA THR A 140 0.44 21.54 24.46
C THR A 140 -0.54 22.02 25.53
N GLY A 141 -1.29 21.10 26.16
CA GLY A 141 -2.40 21.43 27.05
C GLY A 141 -3.64 21.98 26.34
N ASP A 142 -3.66 22.07 25.01
CA ASP A 142 -4.83 22.49 24.24
C ASP A 142 -5.87 21.36 24.16
N PRO A 143 -7.14 21.60 24.55
CA PRO A 143 -8.16 20.55 24.60
C PRO A 143 -8.58 20.04 23.21
N VAL A 144 -8.51 20.87 22.17
CA VAL A 144 -8.84 20.47 20.79
C VAL A 144 -7.72 19.59 20.23
N LEU A 145 -6.46 20.00 20.39
CA LEU A 145 -5.31 19.19 20.00
C LEU A 145 -5.27 17.87 20.76
N ALA A 146 -5.54 17.88 22.07
CA ALA A 146 -5.64 16.65 22.86
C ALA A 146 -6.76 15.71 22.38
N PHE A 147 -7.92 16.26 21.98
CA PHE A 147 -8.99 15.45 21.39
C PHE A 147 -8.56 14.80 20.07
N VAL A 148 -7.95 15.58 19.16
CA VAL A 148 -7.45 15.06 17.88
C VAL A 148 -6.36 14.01 18.10
N ALA A 149 -5.43 14.26 19.02
CA ALA A 149 -4.37 13.32 19.39
C ALA A 149 -4.96 11.98 19.88
N THR A 150 -6.02 12.01 20.69
CA THR A 150 -6.74 10.81 21.13
C THR A 150 -7.34 10.05 19.95
N GLN A 151 -7.88 10.74 18.94
CA GLN A 151 -8.41 10.07 17.75
C GLN A 151 -7.30 9.43 16.90
N PHE A 152 -6.15 10.09 16.76
CA PHE A 152 -4.99 9.50 16.10
C PHE A 152 -4.48 8.27 16.85
N ASP A 153 -4.40 8.34 18.18
CA ASP A 153 -3.97 7.22 19.01
C ASP A 153 -4.87 5.99 18.81
N LEU A 154 -6.19 6.16 18.87
CA LEU A 154 -7.16 5.08 18.60
C LEU A 154 -7.02 4.49 17.20
N ILE A 155 -6.63 5.28 16.21
CA ILE A 155 -6.42 4.82 14.84
C ILE A 155 -5.13 4.01 14.76
N VAL A 156 -4.02 4.60 15.19
CA VAL A 156 -2.65 4.08 15.09
C VAL A 156 -2.51 2.79 15.90
N ASN A 157 -3.17 2.72 17.06
CA ASN A 157 -3.15 1.56 17.94
C ASN A 157 -4.29 0.57 17.72
N SER A 158 -5.11 0.74 16.68
CA SER A 158 -6.12 -0.26 16.37
C SER A 158 -5.51 -1.56 15.85
N ASP A 159 -5.99 -2.71 16.34
CA ASP A 159 -5.51 -4.05 15.95
C ASP A 159 -5.46 -4.23 14.43
N LYS A 160 -6.48 -3.72 13.74
CA LYS A 160 -6.56 -3.75 12.29
C LYS A 160 -5.37 -3.06 11.62
N VAL A 161 -5.03 -1.85 12.06
CA VAL A 161 -3.90 -1.08 11.52
C VAL A 161 -2.59 -1.78 11.86
N GLN A 162 -2.43 -2.27 13.09
CA GLN A 162 -1.23 -3.00 13.50
C GLN A 162 -1.02 -4.29 12.69
N ARG A 163 -2.08 -5.08 12.45
CA ARG A 163 -2.03 -6.29 11.62
C ARG A 163 -1.67 -5.97 10.16
N ARG A 164 -2.24 -4.91 9.59
CA ARG A 164 -1.94 -4.45 8.23
C ARG A 164 -0.50 -4.01 8.06
N ARG A 165 0.04 -3.27 9.03
CA ARG A 165 1.46 -2.87 9.09
C ARG A 165 2.37 -4.08 9.15
N ARG A 166 2.09 -5.02 10.05
CA ARG A 166 2.88 -6.25 10.19
C ARG A 166 2.93 -7.02 8.88
N LEU A 167 1.79 -7.14 8.20
CA LEU A 167 1.73 -7.77 6.89
C LEU A 167 2.59 -7.04 5.86
N ALA A 168 2.46 -5.71 5.76
CA ALA A 168 3.27 -4.91 4.83
C ALA A 168 4.78 -5.05 5.10
N MET A 169 5.21 -5.02 6.37
CA MET A 169 6.61 -5.21 6.76
C MET A 169 7.16 -6.59 6.39
N LEU A 170 6.40 -7.66 6.62
CA LEU A 170 6.86 -9.01 6.30
C LEU A 170 6.90 -9.24 4.79
N VAL A 171 5.97 -8.64 4.04
CA VAL A 171 5.99 -8.68 2.57
C VAL A 171 7.21 -7.93 2.02
N SER A 172 7.61 -6.80 2.59
CA SER A 172 8.81 -6.07 2.12
C SER A 172 10.13 -6.74 2.49
N GLN A 173 10.13 -7.65 3.46
CA GLN A 173 11.30 -8.42 3.88
C GLN A 173 11.40 -9.79 3.21
N VAL A 174 10.44 -10.15 2.36
CA VAL A 174 10.41 -11.48 1.74
C VAL A 174 11.58 -11.65 0.78
N SER A 175 12.22 -12.81 0.84
CA SER A 175 13.25 -13.18 -0.13
C SER A 175 12.60 -13.54 -1.46
N VAL A 176 12.93 -12.77 -2.50
CA VAL A 176 12.44 -13.00 -3.87
C VAL A 176 13.21 -14.17 -4.50
N PRO A 177 12.54 -15.14 -5.15
CA PRO A 177 13.22 -16.25 -5.81
C PRO A 177 14.22 -15.77 -6.89
N PRO A 178 15.31 -16.51 -7.17
CA PRO A 178 16.25 -16.14 -8.22
C PRO A 178 15.58 -15.97 -9.59
N GLY A 179 15.91 -14.89 -10.29
CA GLY A 179 15.34 -14.57 -11.60
C GLY A 179 13.91 -13.99 -11.57
N TRP A 180 13.33 -13.85 -10.39
CA TRP A 180 12.08 -13.11 -10.19
C TRP A 180 12.39 -11.66 -9.84
N GLU A 181 11.49 -10.76 -10.26
CA GLU A 181 11.60 -9.33 -10.02
C GLU A 181 10.50 -8.88 -9.07
N LEU A 182 10.89 -8.09 -8.07
CA LEU A 182 9.95 -7.32 -7.26
C LEU A 182 9.65 -6.03 -8.02
N CYS A 183 8.38 -5.82 -8.36
CA CYS A 183 7.89 -4.52 -8.78
C CYS A 183 7.14 -3.91 -7.60
N GLU A 184 7.74 -2.91 -6.97
CA GLU A 184 7.10 -2.10 -5.94
C GLU A 184 5.99 -1.27 -6.61
N ASN A 185 4.84 -1.89 -6.82
CA ASN A 185 3.65 -1.18 -7.28
C ASN A 185 3.06 -0.41 -6.11
N ASN A 186 3.50 0.84 -5.95
CA ASN A 186 2.93 1.85 -5.03
C ASN A 186 1.58 2.36 -5.54
N SER A 187 0.72 1.44 -5.99
CA SER A 187 -0.63 1.75 -6.44
C SER A 187 -1.43 2.26 -5.25
N SER A 188 -1.80 3.53 -5.32
CA SER A 188 -2.73 4.24 -4.43
C SER A 188 -4.14 3.61 -4.39
N LYS A 189 -4.40 2.51 -5.11
CA LYS A 189 -5.67 1.78 -5.10
C LYS A 189 -5.66 0.64 -4.07
N GLY A 190 -5.72 1.04 -2.80
CA GLY A 190 -6.60 0.40 -1.81
C GLY A 190 -6.28 -1.02 -1.35
N GLY A 191 -5.00 -1.40 -1.28
CA GLY A 191 -4.59 -2.60 -0.54
C GLY A 191 -3.65 -3.54 -1.27
N LEU A 192 -3.12 -3.21 -2.45
CA LEU A 192 -1.97 -3.94 -3.00
C LEU A 192 -0.74 -3.65 -2.13
N LEU A 193 0.00 -4.68 -1.74
CA LEU A 193 1.24 -4.57 -0.95
C LEU A 193 2.47 -4.73 -1.83
N SER A 194 2.44 -5.69 -2.75
CA SER A 194 3.57 -5.97 -3.61
C SER A 194 3.13 -6.77 -4.83
N THR A 195 3.91 -6.63 -5.90
CA THR A 195 3.80 -7.42 -7.11
C THR A 195 5.15 -8.11 -7.38
N PHE A 196 5.12 -9.42 -7.64
CA PHE A 196 6.30 -10.19 -8.04
C PHE A 196 6.11 -10.74 -9.46
N TRP A 197 7.12 -10.57 -10.31
CA TRP A 197 7.13 -11.06 -11.69
C TRP A 197 8.13 -12.21 -11.81
N GLY A 198 7.67 -13.33 -12.33
CA GLY A 198 8.54 -14.42 -12.75
C GLY A 198 9.22 -14.12 -14.09
N PRO A 199 10.22 -14.93 -14.48
CA PRO A 199 10.90 -14.78 -15.76
C PRO A 199 9.96 -14.73 -16.95
N ALA A 200 10.28 -13.91 -17.95
CA ALA A 200 9.57 -13.89 -19.22
C ALA A 200 9.82 -15.18 -20.02
N ARG A 201 8.74 -15.78 -20.53
CA ARG A 201 8.69 -17.01 -21.32
C ARG A 201 8.06 -16.69 -22.69
N GLY A 202 8.75 -15.83 -23.45
CA GLY A 202 8.17 -15.18 -24.63
C GLY A 202 7.07 -14.20 -24.23
N GLU A 203 5.88 -14.37 -24.78
CA GLU A 203 4.69 -13.54 -24.50
C GLU A 203 3.96 -13.92 -23.18
N ARG A 204 4.59 -14.73 -22.33
CA ARG A 204 3.98 -15.30 -21.11
C ARG A 204 4.90 -15.12 -19.92
N HIS A 205 4.32 -15.07 -18.74
CA HIS A 205 5.06 -14.99 -17.48
C HIS A 205 4.14 -15.39 -16.31
N VAL A 206 4.73 -15.56 -15.13
CA VAL A 206 3.98 -15.68 -13.88
C VAL A 206 4.01 -14.34 -13.13
N HIS A 207 2.90 -13.99 -12.51
CA HIS A 207 2.74 -12.75 -11.76
C HIS A 207 2.06 -13.08 -10.41
N ILE A 208 2.64 -12.66 -9.29
CA ILE A 208 2.02 -12.74 -7.97
C ILE A 208 1.62 -11.34 -7.49
N GLU A 209 0.31 -11.11 -7.29
CA GLU A 209 -0.21 -9.91 -6.64
C GLU A 209 -0.51 -10.19 -5.17
N VAL A 210 0.25 -9.58 -4.27
CA VAL A 210 0.03 -9.68 -2.82
C VAL A 210 -0.77 -8.49 -2.35
N SER A 211 -1.94 -8.74 -1.77
CA SER A 211 -2.86 -7.71 -1.28
C SER A 211 -3.18 -7.89 0.19
N ASN A 212 -3.27 -6.77 0.89
CA ASN A 212 -3.80 -6.64 2.23
C ASN A 212 -5.33 -6.78 2.25
N GLU A 213 -5.89 -6.69 3.44
CA GLU A 213 -7.33 -6.61 3.66
C GLU A 213 -7.97 -5.42 2.90
N TYR A 214 -9.02 -5.68 2.10
CA TYR A 214 -9.68 -4.62 1.34
C TYR A 214 -10.71 -3.83 2.18
N ARG A 215 -10.74 -2.51 1.99
CA ARG A 215 -11.61 -1.57 2.72
C ARG A 215 -13.10 -1.84 2.43
N GLY A 216 -13.92 -1.90 3.48
CA GLY A 216 -15.39 -1.95 3.40
C GLY A 216 -16.00 -3.29 2.97
N ARG A 217 -15.21 -4.35 2.80
CA ARG A 217 -15.70 -5.69 2.40
C ARG A 217 -15.19 -6.85 3.26
N GLU A 218 -14.40 -6.57 4.30
CA GLU A 218 -13.78 -7.60 5.18
C GLU A 218 -13.12 -8.74 4.38
N ILE A 219 -12.46 -8.39 3.27
CA ILE A 219 -11.77 -9.37 2.45
C ILE A 219 -10.45 -9.68 3.13
N ALA A 220 -10.23 -10.94 3.46
CA ALA A 220 -8.95 -11.43 3.99
C ALA A 220 -7.77 -11.10 3.06
N PRO A 221 -6.53 -10.96 3.58
CA PRO A 221 -5.36 -10.81 2.75
C PRO A 221 -5.24 -11.97 1.76
N ARG A 222 -4.77 -11.64 0.55
CA ARG A 222 -4.76 -12.59 -0.57
C ARG A 222 -3.56 -12.38 -1.48
N ALA A 223 -2.99 -13.49 -1.94
CA ALA A 223 -1.97 -13.52 -2.96
C ALA A 223 -2.60 -14.17 -4.20
N LYS A 224 -2.77 -13.42 -5.28
CA LYS A 224 -3.17 -14.02 -6.56
C LYS A 224 -1.91 -14.49 -7.26
N VAL A 225 -1.85 -15.76 -7.61
CA VAL A 225 -0.76 -16.32 -8.40
C VAL A 225 -1.31 -16.49 -9.80
N LEU A 226 -0.84 -15.70 -10.76
CA LEU A 226 -1.42 -15.57 -12.09
C LEU A 226 -0.42 -16.08 -13.13
N VAL A 227 -0.92 -16.90 -14.05
CA VAL A 227 -0.25 -17.25 -15.29
C VAL A 227 -0.77 -16.29 -16.35
N CYS A 228 0.14 -15.53 -16.95
CA CYS A 228 -0.19 -14.38 -17.76
C CYS A 228 0.23 -14.54 -19.22
N SER A 229 -0.48 -13.83 -20.09
CA SER A 229 -0.15 -13.63 -21.51
C SER A 229 -0.29 -12.15 -21.86
N SER A 230 0.68 -11.61 -22.61
CA SER A 230 0.68 -10.25 -23.17
C SER A 230 -0.18 -10.10 -24.42
N THR A 231 -0.56 -11.22 -25.05
CA THR A 231 -1.18 -11.19 -26.39
C THR A 231 -2.62 -11.69 -26.41
N SER A 232 -3.03 -12.52 -25.44
CA SER A 232 -4.39 -13.10 -25.43
C SER A 232 -4.89 -13.41 -24.03
N HIS A 233 -6.16 -13.10 -23.78
CA HIS A 233 -6.87 -13.44 -22.54
C HIS A 233 -7.46 -14.86 -22.54
N ILE A 234 -7.23 -15.62 -23.61
CA ILE A 234 -7.57 -17.04 -23.79
C ILE A 234 -6.39 -17.80 -24.41
N ASP A 235 -5.16 -17.46 -24.02
CA ASP A 235 -3.94 -18.11 -24.51
C ASP A 235 -3.97 -19.63 -24.20
N PRO A 236 -3.90 -20.51 -25.23
CA PRO A 236 -3.98 -21.95 -25.03
C PRO A 236 -2.90 -22.51 -24.09
N VAL A 237 -1.68 -21.96 -24.12
CA VAL A 237 -0.58 -22.39 -23.25
C VAL A 237 -0.88 -22.03 -21.80
N VAL A 238 -1.42 -20.83 -21.56
CA VAL A 238 -1.85 -20.41 -20.22
C VAL A 238 -2.95 -21.34 -19.70
N ILE A 239 -3.92 -21.69 -20.54
CA ILE A 239 -5.03 -22.59 -20.18
C ILE A 239 -4.51 -23.99 -19.81
N GLU A 240 -3.57 -24.53 -20.59
CA GLU A 240 -2.94 -25.83 -20.35
C GLU A 240 -2.15 -25.84 -19.03
N VAL A 241 -1.28 -24.85 -18.82
CA VAL A 241 -0.54 -24.68 -17.57
C VAL A 241 -1.48 -24.58 -16.37
N LEU A 242 -2.58 -23.82 -16.48
CA LEU A 242 -3.55 -23.70 -15.39
C LEU A 242 -4.26 -25.01 -15.06
N ARG A 243 -4.51 -25.86 -16.07
CA ARG A 243 -5.17 -27.15 -15.91
C ARG A 243 -4.23 -28.17 -15.27
N ASP A 244 -3.02 -28.29 -15.80
CA ASP A 244 -2.20 -29.49 -15.61
C ASP A 244 -1.13 -29.33 -14.52
N THR A 245 -0.76 -28.10 -14.17
CA THR A 245 0.28 -27.87 -13.15
C THR A 245 -0.14 -28.45 -11.80
N VAL A 246 0.71 -29.28 -11.20
CA VAL A 246 0.55 -29.74 -9.81
C VAL A 246 1.02 -28.63 -8.89
N LEU A 247 0.12 -28.14 -8.02
CA LEU A 247 0.44 -27.06 -7.09
C LEU A 247 0.79 -27.61 -5.70
N PRO A 248 1.65 -26.91 -4.96
CA PRO A 248 1.97 -27.26 -3.57
C PRO A 248 0.70 -27.29 -2.71
N THR A 249 0.77 -28.05 -1.61
CA THR A 249 -0.32 -28.10 -0.64
C THR A 249 0.16 -27.57 0.70
N THR A 250 -0.78 -27.18 1.55
CA THR A 250 -0.53 -26.83 2.94
C THR A 250 -1.43 -27.67 3.84
N HIS A 251 -0.93 -28.04 5.01
CA HIS A 251 -1.70 -28.67 6.08
C HIS A 251 -2.32 -27.65 7.05
N SER A 252 -2.03 -26.36 6.87
CA SER A 252 -2.53 -25.27 7.68
C SER A 252 -4.02 -25.03 7.44
N THR A 253 -4.77 -24.82 8.51
CA THR A 253 -6.16 -24.33 8.41
C THR A 253 -6.21 -22.82 8.21
N ARG A 254 -5.10 -22.12 8.46
CA ARG A 254 -4.97 -20.67 8.45
C ARG A 254 -4.50 -20.11 7.11
N VAL A 255 -4.00 -20.97 6.23
CA VAL A 255 -3.52 -20.62 4.90
C VAL A 255 -4.14 -21.60 3.91
N GLY A 256 -4.57 -21.14 2.74
CA GLY A 256 -4.98 -22.07 1.70
C GLY A 256 -5.59 -21.41 0.47
N TYR A 257 -5.82 -22.23 -0.55
CA TYR A 257 -6.45 -21.76 -1.77
C TYR A 257 -7.93 -21.44 -1.57
N ARG A 258 -8.35 -20.31 -2.12
CA ARG A 258 -9.76 -19.98 -2.30
C ARG A 258 -10.40 -21.00 -3.25
N THR A 259 -11.55 -21.56 -2.88
CA THR A 259 -12.16 -22.70 -3.59
C THR A 259 -13.20 -22.32 -4.64
N ASN A 260 -13.75 -21.11 -4.60
CA ASN A 260 -14.73 -20.65 -5.58
C ASN A 260 -14.05 -20.14 -6.87
N SER A 261 -14.83 -19.88 -7.92
CA SER A 261 -14.32 -19.28 -9.16
C SER A 261 -14.26 -17.77 -9.09
N GLY A 262 -13.29 -17.18 -9.80
CA GLY A 262 -13.22 -15.75 -10.06
C GLY A 262 -14.33 -15.25 -10.99
N ALA A 263 -14.62 -13.95 -10.90
CA ALA A 263 -15.50 -13.27 -11.85
C ALA A 263 -14.83 -13.20 -13.23
N ARG A 264 -15.54 -13.63 -14.27
CA ARG A 264 -15.06 -13.75 -15.65
C ARG A 264 -16.18 -13.37 -16.61
N ASP A 265 -15.82 -12.75 -17.73
CA ASP A 265 -16.73 -12.57 -18.87
C ASP A 265 -17.14 -13.93 -19.45
N ALA A 266 -18.13 -13.91 -20.34
CA ALA A 266 -18.75 -15.13 -20.86
C ALA A 266 -17.79 -15.94 -21.75
N GLU A 267 -16.94 -15.28 -22.53
CA GLU A 267 -16.02 -15.91 -23.47
C GLU A 267 -14.89 -16.62 -22.73
N THR A 268 -14.21 -15.91 -21.83
CA THR A 268 -13.17 -16.46 -20.95
C THR A 268 -13.69 -17.65 -20.16
N ARG A 269 -14.90 -17.53 -19.59
CA ARG A 269 -15.52 -18.60 -18.82
C ARG A 269 -15.75 -19.83 -19.70
N SER A 270 -16.31 -19.63 -20.89
CA SER A 270 -16.57 -20.72 -21.84
C SER A 270 -15.27 -21.44 -22.21
N ALA A 271 -14.20 -20.70 -22.53
CA ALA A 271 -12.91 -21.27 -22.90
C ALA A 271 -12.29 -22.10 -21.75
N LEU A 272 -12.19 -21.53 -20.54
CA LEU A 272 -11.60 -22.20 -19.38
C LEU A 272 -12.42 -23.42 -18.94
N ASP A 273 -13.75 -23.29 -18.90
CA ASP A 273 -14.63 -24.37 -18.47
C ASP A 273 -14.62 -25.51 -19.51
N LYS A 274 -14.59 -25.21 -20.82
CA LYS A 274 -14.46 -26.21 -21.89
C LYS A 274 -13.12 -26.95 -21.85
N ALA A 275 -12.05 -26.25 -21.50
CA ALA A 275 -10.72 -26.84 -21.37
C ALA A 275 -10.54 -27.67 -20.10
N GLY A 276 -11.49 -27.62 -19.15
CA GLY A 276 -11.44 -28.38 -17.90
C GLY A 276 -10.57 -27.74 -16.81
N VAL A 277 -10.30 -26.42 -16.88
CA VAL A 277 -9.52 -25.73 -15.86
C VAL A 277 -10.27 -25.75 -14.52
N PRO A 278 -9.64 -26.16 -13.40
CA PRO A 278 -10.30 -26.14 -12.09
C PRO A 278 -10.80 -24.74 -11.74
N LYS A 279 -12.08 -24.63 -11.33
CA LYS A 279 -12.74 -23.35 -11.02
C LYS A 279 -11.95 -22.45 -10.07
N TRP A 280 -11.28 -23.03 -9.08
CA TRP A 280 -10.49 -22.29 -8.09
C TRP A 280 -9.19 -21.68 -8.64
N ARG A 281 -8.78 -22.05 -9.87
CA ARG A 281 -7.62 -21.51 -10.58
C ARG A 281 -7.98 -20.46 -11.63
N THR A 282 -9.19 -19.94 -11.61
CA THR A 282 -9.68 -19.01 -12.64
C THR A 282 -9.85 -17.58 -12.12
N HIS A 283 -9.17 -17.20 -11.03
CA HIS A 283 -9.19 -15.82 -10.53
C HIS A 283 -8.16 -15.01 -11.30
N GLY A 284 -8.50 -13.80 -11.70
CA GLY A 284 -7.55 -12.95 -12.39
C GLY A 284 -8.23 -11.85 -13.19
N PHE A 285 -7.59 -11.48 -14.29
CA PHE A 285 -7.96 -10.36 -15.12
C PHE A 285 -7.93 -10.76 -16.59
N GLY A 286 -9.06 -10.59 -17.28
CA GLY A 286 -9.22 -10.95 -18.68
C GLY A 286 -8.96 -9.79 -19.63
N GLU A 287 -9.75 -9.71 -20.71
CA GLU A 287 -9.52 -8.82 -21.86
C GLU A 287 -9.21 -7.36 -21.48
N LYS A 288 -9.93 -6.80 -20.50
CA LYS A 288 -9.71 -5.41 -20.06
C LYS A 288 -8.28 -5.13 -19.60
N GLN A 289 -7.60 -6.13 -19.07
CA GLN A 289 -6.24 -5.97 -18.58
C GLN A 289 -5.22 -5.93 -19.73
N LEU A 290 -5.53 -6.51 -20.89
CA LEU A 290 -4.64 -6.49 -22.07
C LEU A 290 -4.32 -5.07 -22.54
N ALA A 291 -5.21 -4.11 -22.28
CA ALA A 291 -4.93 -2.69 -22.53
C ALA A 291 -3.73 -2.15 -21.74
N TYR A 292 -3.34 -2.84 -20.66
CA TYR A 292 -2.16 -2.58 -19.83
C TYR A 292 -1.01 -3.57 -20.14
N GLY A 293 -1.07 -4.28 -21.26
CA GLY A 293 0.00 -5.14 -21.77
C GLY A 293 -0.01 -6.59 -21.25
N TRP A 294 -1.03 -7.02 -20.49
CA TRP A 294 -1.12 -8.40 -20.00
C TRP A 294 -2.53 -8.81 -19.60
N SER A 295 -2.80 -10.10 -19.57
CA SER A 295 -3.96 -10.70 -18.92
C SER A 295 -3.53 -11.98 -18.25
N GLY A 296 -4.25 -12.46 -17.24
CA GLY A 296 -3.82 -13.67 -16.55
C GLY A 296 -4.81 -14.18 -15.53
N TYR A 297 -4.71 -15.47 -15.24
CA TYR A 297 -5.57 -16.16 -14.28
C TYR A 297 -4.76 -17.12 -13.44
N GLY A 298 -5.31 -17.52 -12.31
CA GLY A 298 -4.74 -18.55 -11.47
C GLY A 298 -5.44 -18.64 -10.12
N PRO A 299 -4.83 -19.35 -9.16
CA PRO A 299 -5.38 -19.48 -7.82
C PRO A 299 -5.19 -18.22 -6.97
N VAL A 300 -5.99 -18.13 -5.91
CA VAL A 300 -5.82 -17.15 -4.84
C VAL A 300 -5.45 -17.88 -3.57
N VAL A 301 -4.30 -17.56 -3.00
CA VAL A 301 -3.89 -18.02 -1.67
C VAL A 301 -4.38 -17.01 -0.64
N GLU A 302 -5.18 -17.45 0.32
CA GLU A 302 -5.75 -16.61 1.37
C GLU A 302 -5.03 -16.83 2.70
N LEU A 303 -4.79 -15.73 3.41
CA LEU A 303 -4.45 -15.75 4.83
C LEU A 303 -5.77 -15.67 5.62
N ARG A 304 -6.17 -16.78 6.22
CA ARG A 304 -7.44 -16.95 6.97
C ARG A 304 -7.28 -16.71 8.47
N SER A 305 -6.05 -16.53 8.95
CA SER A 305 -5.76 -16.18 10.34
C SER A 305 -6.30 -14.78 10.63
N GLU A 306 -7.08 -14.58 11.70
CA GLU A 306 -7.57 -13.25 12.08
C GLU A 306 -6.47 -12.37 12.69
N ASP A 307 -5.45 -12.98 13.29
CA ASP A 307 -4.40 -12.29 14.04
C ASP A 307 -3.17 -11.94 13.20
N HIS A 308 -3.09 -12.48 11.98
CA HIS A 308 -1.95 -12.33 11.05
C HIS A 308 -0.62 -12.52 11.79
N MET A 309 -0.47 -13.66 12.47
CA MET A 309 0.79 -13.98 13.16
C MET A 309 1.92 -14.14 12.13
N PRO A 310 3.16 -13.74 12.46
CA PRO A 310 4.29 -13.81 11.51
C PRO A 310 4.43 -15.17 10.82
N VAL A 311 4.32 -16.26 11.57
CA VAL A 311 4.39 -17.63 11.03
C VAL A 311 3.31 -17.95 10.00
N ASP A 312 2.09 -17.44 10.19
CA ASP A 312 0.99 -17.66 9.24
C ASP A 312 1.22 -16.83 7.96
N ILE A 313 1.79 -15.63 8.09
CA ILE A 313 2.15 -14.76 6.96
C ILE A 313 3.28 -15.37 6.14
N GLU A 314 4.33 -15.88 6.80
CA GLU A 314 5.46 -16.55 6.16
C GLU A 314 5.00 -17.79 5.41
N GLU A 315 4.15 -18.62 6.02
CA GLU A 315 3.57 -19.78 5.34
C GLU A 315 2.72 -19.38 4.13
N TRP A 316 1.92 -18.33 4.27
CA TRP A 316 1.09 -17.79 3.20
C TRP A 316 1.91 -17.30 2.00
N LEU A 317 2.97 -16.52 2.25
CA LEU A 317 3.88 -16.06 1.20
C LEU A 317 4.63 -17.24 0.57
N ARG A 318 5.14 -18.17 1.38
CA ARG A 318 5.80 -19.39 0.88
C ARG A 318 4.90 -20.15 -0.08
N LEU A 319 3.65 -20.42 0.29
CA LEU A 319 2.72 -21.16 -0.56
C LEU A 319 2.43 -20.41 -1.87
N ALA A 320 2.32 -19.08 -1.82
CA ALA A 320 2.14 -18.26 -3.02
C ALA A 320 3.36 -18.36 -3.96
N PHE A 321 4.58 -18.21 -3.44
CA PHE A 321 5.81 -18.32 -4.22
C PHE A 321 6.03 -19.72 -4.78
N GLU A 322 5.85 -20.77 -3.99
CA GLU A 322 5.97 -22.16 -4.47
C GLU A 322 4.95 -22.46 -5.58
N SER A 323 3.73 -21.91 -5.49
CA SER A 323 2.73 -22.03 -6.55
C SER A 323 3.19 -21.29 -7.81
N GLY A 324 3.76 -20.10 -7.66
CA GLY A 324 4.28 -19.31 -8.78
C GLY A 324 5.45 -20.01 -9.49
N ILE A 325 6.38 -20.57 -8.72
CA ILE A 325 7.52 -21.35 -9.24
C ILE A 325 7.03 -22.60 -9.98
N ALA A 326 6.02 -23.30 -9.46
CA ALA A 326 5.44 -24.45 -10.15
C ALA A 326 4.85 -24.07 -11.51
N PHE A 327 4.16 -22.92 -11.60
CA PHE A 327 3.65 -22.42 -12.88
C PHE A 327 4.75 -21.93 -13.82
N ASP A 328 5.80 -21.27 -13.34
CA ASP A 328 6.91 -20.84 -14.21
C ASP A 328 7.64 -22.06 -14.79
N ALA A 329 7.86 -23.10 -13.99
CA ALA A 329 8.44 -24.36 -14.45
C ALA A 329 7.58 -25.02 -15.53
N ALA A 330 6.25 -25.00 -15.38
CA ALA A 330 5.33 -25.52 -16.39
C ALA A 330 5.37 -24.68 -17.68
N LEU A 331 5.34 -23.34 -17.59
CA LEU A 331 5.49 -22.47 -18.76
C LEU A 331 6.81 -22.71 -19.50
N ALA A 332 7.90 -22.92 -18.78
CA ALA A 332 9.21 -23.18 -19.37
C ALA A 332 9.26 -24.53 -20.11
N ALA A 333 8.42 -25.50 -19.75
CA ALA A 333 8.34 -26.80 -20.41
C ALA A 333 7.52 -26.78 -21.72
N GLU A 334 6.67 -25.76 -21.90
CA GLU A 334 5.86 -25.54 -23.10
C GLU A 334 6.59 -24.72 -24.20
N MET A 335 7.85 -24.35 -23.94
CA MET A 335 8.72 -23.59 -24.86
C MET A 335 9.73 -24.50 -25.58
#